data_AF-A0A7Y5TS55-F1
#
_entry.id   AF-A0A7Y5TS55-F1
#
_cell.length_a   1.000
_cell.length_b   1.000
_cell.length_c   1.000
_cell.angle_alpha   90.00
_cell.angle_beta   90.00
_cell.angle_gamma   90.00
#
_symmetry.space_group_name_H-M   'P 1'
#
loop_
_entity.id
_entity.type
_entity.pdbx_description
1 polymer ?
#
loop_
_entity_poly.entity_id
_entity_poly.type
_entity_poly.pdbx_seq_one_letter_code
_entity_poly.pdbx_strand_id
1 'polypeptide(L)'
;TSAGADPLPGVAIGSRAAVAASASAGAARRDGDSGFASVQEAQAAQRRSEQLYQRAVAYLAQYDSTAVDDGSPIAYRSRLAALDRVISATSAAMREAPHDPVINGYYLTTLGQREATIRQLNTALPASLRLNSF
;
A
#
# COMPACT_ATOMS: atom_id res chain seq x y z
N THR A 1 -51.80 -22.76 -53.95
CA THR A 1 -51.10 -21.98 -52.90
C THR A 1 -50.57 -22.96 -51.87
N SER A 2 -49.30 -23.34 -51.99
CA SER A 2 -48.64 -24.34 -51.13
C SER A 2 -48.06 -23.62 -49.91
N ALA A 3 -48.53 -23.97 -48.71
CA ALA A 3 -47.99 -23.45 -47.46
C ALA A 3 -46.70 -24.20 -47.09
N GLY A 4 -45.68 -23.43 -46.68
CA GLY A 4 -44.33 -23.91 -46.37
C GLY A 4 -44.23 -24.66 -45.04
N ALA A 5 -43.32 -25.62 -45.02
CA ALA A 5 -42.87 -26.36 -43.85
C ALA A 5 -41.55 -25.77 -43.29
N ASP A 6 -41.51 -25.61 -41.96
CA ASP A 6 -40.41 -25.73 -40.95
C ASP A 6 -38.97 -25.20 -41.21
N PRO A 7 -38.08 -24.98 -40.19
CA PRO A 7 -38.16 -25.27 -38.74
C PRO A 7 -37.63 -24.13 -37.78
N LEU A 8 -37.81 -24.30 -36.45
CA LEU A 8 -37.01 -23.68 -35.35
C LEU A 8 -35.78 -24.57 -35.02
N PRO A 9 -34.81 -24.26 -34.11
CA PRO A 9 -34.35 -23.02 -33.44
C PRO A 9 -32.81 -22.78 -33.52
N GLY A 10 -32.33 -21.59 -33.16
CA GLY A 10 -30.89 -21.30 -33.01
C GLY A 10 -30.58 -20.59 -31.69
N VAL A 11 -30.14 -21.34 -30.67
CA VAL A 11 -29.63 -20.81 -29.39
C VAL A 11 -28.30 -20.09 -29.65
N ALA A 12 -28.29 -18.76 -29.56
CA ALA A 12 -27.06 -17.97 -29.56
C ALA A 12 -26.39 -18.03 -28.18
N ILE A 13 -25.50 -19.01 -27.99
CA ILE A 13 -24.52 -19.02 -26.91
C ILE A 13 -23.45 -17.96 -27.26
N GLY A 14 -23.58 -16.75 -26.74
CA GLY A 14 -22.66 -15.67 -27.12
C GLY A 14 -22.76 -14.43 -26.24
N SER A 15 -22.71 -14.56 -24.91
CA SER A 15 -22.72 -13.36 -24.04
C SER A 15 -21.94 -13.49 -22.72
N ARG A 16 -21.04 -14.46 -22.58
CA ARG A 16 -20.09 -14.49 -21.44
C ARG A 16 -18.66 -14.08 -21.82
N ALA A 17 -18.22 -14.36 -23.04
CA ALA A 17 -16.90 -13.96 -23.53
C ALA A 17 -16.79 -12.43 -23.74
N ALA A 18 -17.86 -11.77 -24.18
CA ALA A 18 -17.87 -10.31 -24.42
C ALA A 18 -17.77 -9.50 -23.11
N VAL A 19 -18.29 -10.01 -22.00
CA VAL A 19 -18.22 -9.35 -20.68
C VAL A 19 -16.83 -9.51 -20.07
N ALA A 20 -16.20 -10.68 -20.23
CA ALA A 20 -14.83 -10.91 -19.80
C ALA A 20 -13.81 -10.09 -20.61
N ALA A 21 -14.01 -9.96 -21.92
CA ALA A 21 -13.17 -9.12 -22.78
C ALA A 21 -13.33 -7.62 -22.48
N SER A 22 -14.52 -7.18 -22.06
CA SER A 22 -14.74 -5.79 -21.63
C SER A 22 -14.11 -5.50 -20.26
N ALA A 23 -14.09 -6.48 -19.35
CA ALA A 23 -13.42 -6.35 -18.05
C ALA A 23 -11.89 -6.31 -18.17
N SER A 24 -11.29 -7.12 -19.06
CA SER A 24 -9.84 -7.09 -19.33
C SER A 24 -9.41 -5.89 -20.17
N ALA A 25 -10.24 -5.45 -21.12
CA ALA A 25 -10.00 -4.20 -21.85
C ALA A 25 -10.09 -2.96 -20.94
N GLY A 26 -10.94 -2.98 -19.90
CA GLY A 26 -11.04 -1.89 -18.91
C GLY A 26 -9.85 -1.81 -17.94
N ALA A 27 -9.12 -2.90 -17.75
CA ALA A 27 -7.90 -2.95 -16.94
C ALA A 27 -6.66 -2.52 -17.74
N ALA A 28 -6.55 -2.93 -19.01
CA ALA A 28 -5.42 -2.59 -19.87
C ALA A 28 -5.47 -1.14 -20.44
N ARG A 29 -6.64 -0.50 -20.48
CA ARG A 29 -6.78 0.88 -21.01
C ARG A 29 -6.39 2.00 -20.05
N ARG A 30 -5.88 1.70 -18.85
CA ARG A 30 -5.49 2.71 -17.86
C ARG A 30 -3.99 2.78 -17.53
N ASP A 31 -3.17 1.97 -18.20
CA ASP A 31 -1.70 2.04 -18.08
C ASP A 31 -1.03 2.88 -19.20
N GLY A 32 -1.82 3.51 -20.08
CA GLY A 32 -1.31 4.07 -21.34
C GLY A 32 -1.33 5.58 -21.51
N ASP A 33 -1.92 6.36 -20.60
CA ASP A 33 -1.96 7.83 -20.71
C ASP A 33 -1.15 8.44 -19.57
N SER A 34 0.15 8.56 -19.80
CA SER A 34 1.17 8.91 -18.80
C SER A 34 1.20 10.42 -18.47
N GLY A 35 0.04 11.07 -18.48
CA GLY A 35 -0.09 12.49 -18.19
C GLY A 35 -1.27 12.77 -17.28
N PHE A 36 -1.05 13.54 -16.23
CA PHE A 36 -2.13 14.17 -15.50
C PHE A 36 -2.63 15.38 -16.30
N ALA A 37 -3.94 15.53 -16.46
CA ALA A 37 -4.54 16.69 -17.12
C ALA A 37 -4.36 17.97 -16.31
N SER A 38 -4.02 17.88 -15.02
CA SER A 38 -3.66 19.02 -14.17
C SER A 38 -2.79 18.65 -12.98
N VAL A 39 -2.14 19.65 -12.36
CA VAL A 39 -1.42 19.50 -11.08
C VAL A 39 -2.35 19.01 -9.98
N GLN A 40 -3.60 19.49 -9.95
CA GLN A 40 -4.58 19.09 -8.94
C GLN A 40 -4.97 17.62 -9.08
N GLU A 41 -5.08 17.12 -10.31
CA GLU A 41 -5.30 15.71 -10.60
C GLU A 41 -4.10 14.86 -10.16
N ALA A 42 -2.88 15.30 -10.47
CA ALA A 42 -1.65 14.63 -10.06
C ALA A 42 -1.56 14.49 -8.53
N GLN A 43 -1.83 15.58 -7.80
CA GLN A 43 -1.85 15.58 -6.34
C GLN A 43 -2.96 14.67 -5.78
N ALA A 44 -4.14 14.66 -6.41
CA ALA A 44 -5.22 13.77 -6.00
C ALA A 44 -4.91 12.29 -6.29
N ALA A 45 -4.20 11.99 -7.37
CA ALA A 45 -3.70 10.65 -7.68
C ALA A 45 -2.62 10.22 -6.70
N GLN A 46 -1.65 11.09 -6.40
CA GLN A 46 -0.60 10.84 -5.41
C GLN A 46 -1.20 10.48 -4.04
N ARG A 47 -2.11 11.30 -3.49
CA ARG A 47 -2.74 11.02 -2.18
C ARG A 47 -3.48 9.68 -2.17
N ARG A 48 -4.16 9.32 -3.27
CA ARG A 48 -4.84 8.02 -3.39
C ARG A 48 -3.84 6.86 -3.41
N SER A 49 -2.74 7.00 -4.14
CA SER A 49 -1.68 6.00 -4.19
C SER A 49 -0.99 5.83 -2.84
N GLU A 50 -0.74 6.92 -2.11
CA GLU A 50 -0.21 6.87 -0.74
C GLU A 50 -1.14 6.13 0.20
N GLN A 51 -2.44 6.42 0.17
CA GLN A 51 -3.45 5.69 0.97
C GLN A 51 -3.51 4.20 0.60
N LEU A 52 -3.45 3.88 -0.70
CA LEU A 52 -3.45 2.50 -1.18
C LEU A 52 -2.19 1.77 -0.71
N TYR A 53 -1.02 2.40 -0.81
CA TYR A 53 0.24 1.86 -0.31
C TYR A 53 0.18 1.59 1.19
N GLN A 54 -0.28 2.56 1.99
CA GLN A 54 -0.42 2.39 3.44
C GLN A 54 -1.36 1.23 3.79
N ARG A 55 -2.49 1.09 3.10
CA ARG A 55 -3.43 -0.04 3.29
C ARG A 55 -2.80 -1.37 2.89
N ALA A 56 -2.06 -1.41 1.78
CA ALA A 56 -1.37 -2.61 1.31
C ALA A 56 -0.28 -3.03 2.31
N VAL A 57 0.53 -2.10 2.80
CA VAL A 57 1.54 -2.37 3.84
C VAL A 57 0.90 -2.88 5.13
N ALA A 58 -0.21 -2.29 5.59
CA ALA A 58 -0.91 -2.76 6.77
C ALA A 58 -1.48 -4.18 6.59
N TYR A 59 -2.05 -4.46 5.41
CA TYR A 59 -2.54 -5.79 5.05
C TYR A 59 -1.38 -6.81 5.01
N LEU A 60 -0.27 -6.47 4.36
CA LEU A 60 0.91 -7.34 4.31
C LEU A 60 1.47 -7.57 5.72
N ALA A 61 1.59 -6.55 6.55
CA ALA A 61 2.03 -6.73 7.94
C ALA A 61 1.11 -7.65 8.78
N GLN A 62 -0.17 -7.77 8.41
CA GLN A 62 -1.14 -8.61 9.11
C GLN A 62 -1.23 -10.04 8.57
N TYR A 63 -1.02 -10.23 7.26
CA TYR A 63 -1.30 -11.50 6.57
C TYR A 63 -0.08 -12.12 5.88
N ASP A 64 0.99 -11.36 5.68
CA ASP A 64 2.24 -11.88 5.13
C ASP A 64 3.06 -12.54 6.24
N SER A 65 2.95 -13.87 6.33
CA SER A 65 3.78 -14.71 7.19
C SER A 65 5.11 -15.11 6.55
N THR A 66 5.39 -14.67 5.31
CA THR A 66 6.63 -14.98 4.59
C THR A 66 7.71 -13.93 4.82
N ALA A 67 7.31 -12.70 5.16
CA ALA A 67 8.18 -11.74 5.80
C ALA A 67 8.48 -12.26 7.22
N VAL A 68 9.65 -12.85 7.41
CA VAL A 68 10.17 -13.26 8.72
C VAL A 68 10.47 -12.00 9.55
N ASP A 69 9.42 -11.33 10.02
CA ASP A 69 9.45 -10.47 11.20
C ASP A 69 9.01 -11.43 12.31
N ASP A 70 9.94 -12.23 12.83
CA ASP A 70 9.71 -13.28 13.83
C ASP A 70 9.18 -12.75 15.19
N GLY A 71 8.77 -11.48 15.25
CA GLY A 71 8.42 -10.77 16.47
C GLY A 71 9.59 -10.73 17.46
N SER A 72 10.82 -11.05 17.02
CA SER A 72 11.96 -11.09 17.92
C SER A 72 12.29 -9.69 18.38
N PRO A 73 12.61 -9.52 19.68
CA PRO A 73 13.17 -8.27 20.19
C PRO A 73 14.37 -7.76 19.37
N ILE A 74 15.12 -8.63 18.69
CA ILE A 74 16.26 -8.26 17.84
C ILE A 74 15.78 -7.56 16.55
N ALA A 75 14.74 -8.07 15.89
CA ALA A 75 14.17 -7.48 14.68
C ALA A 75 13.64 -6.06 14.95
N TYR A 76 12.90 -5.89 16.05
CA TYR A 76 12.42 -4.58 16.50
C TYR A 76 13.55 -3.61 16.84
N ARG A 77 14.62 -4.06 17.51
CA ARG A 77 15.81 -3.23 17.79
C ARG A 77 16.51 -2.78 16.50
N SER A 78 16.65 -3.69 15.53
CA SER A 78 17.22 -3.37 14.21
C SER A 78 16.37 -2.33 13.47
N ARG A 79 15.05 -2.51 13.47
CA ARG A 79 14.10 -1.55 12.91
C ARG A 79 14.20 -0.18 13.57
N LEU A 80 14.32 -0.12 14.90
CA LEU A 80 14.50 1.14 15.62
C LEU A 80 15.80 1.85 15.23
N ALA A 81 16.92 1.13 15.15
CA ALA A 81 18.19 1.70 14.71
C ALA A 81 18.12 2.25 13.26
N ALA A 82 17.37 1.58 12.38
CA ALA A 82 17.15 2.07 11.03
C ALA A 82 16.28 3.35 11.01
N LEU A 83 15.19 3.38 11.78
CA LEU A 83 14.31 4.55 11.89
C LEU A 83 15.05 5.76 12.48
N ASP A 84 15.93 5.56 13.47
CA ASP A 84 16.77 6.63 14.03
C ASP A 84 17.70 7.25 12.97
N ARG A 85 18.27 6.44 12.07
CA ARG A 85 19.07 6.95 10.95
C ARG A 85 18.24 7.78 9.97
N VAL A 86 17.02 7.35 9.66
CA VAL A 86 16.11 8.09 8.77
C VAL A 86 15.69 9.42 9.40
N ILE A 87 15.41 9.44 10.72
CA ILE A 87 15.13 10.67 11.47
C ILE A 87 16.32 11.63 11.38
N SER A 88 17.55 11.14 11.59
CA SER A 88 18.75 11.96 11.48
C SER A 88 18.92 12.55 10.07
N ALA A 89 18.72 11.74 9.03
CA ALA A 89 18.85 12.18 7.63
C ALA A 89 17.79 13.23 7.26
N THR A 90 16.53 12.97 7.61
CA THR A 90 15.42 13.91 7.35
C THR A 90 15.55 15.20 8.17
N SER A 91 16.06 15.13 9.40
CA SER A 91 16.38 16.32 10.21
C SER A 91 17.52 17.16 9.63
N ALA A 92 18.49 16.53 8.96
CA ALA A 92 19.52 17.26 8.22
C ALA A 92 18.91 17.93 6.98
N ALA A 93 18.10 17.20 6.21
CA ALA A 93 17.41 17.75 5.05
C ALA A 93 16.47 18.92 5.41
N MET A 94 15.78 18.88 6.57
CA MET A 94 14.97 20.01 7.05
C MET A 94 15.79 21.25 7.41
N ARG A 95 17.08 21.11 7.78
CA ARG A 95 17.94 22.29 7.99
C ARG A 95 18.28 22.98 6.67
N GLU A 96 18.34 22.22 5.58
CA GLU A 96 18.55 22.76 4.23
C GLU A 96 17.26 23.30 3.62
N ALA A 97 16.11 22.66 3.91
CA ALA A 97 14.80 23.05 3.40
C ALA A 97 13.72 23.07 4.51
N PRO A 98 13.69 24.11 5.38
CA PRO A 98 12.85 24.15 6.59
C PRO A 98 11.34 24.18 6.33
N HIS A 99 10.93 24.57 5.13
CA HIS A 99 9.53 24.73 4.75
C HIS A 99 9.08 23.73 3.68
N ASP A 100 9.90 22.71 3.39
CA ASP A 100 9.52 21.67 2.45
C ASP A 100 8.49 20.72 3.10
N PRO A 101 7.25 20.65 2.57
CA PRO A 101 6.19 19.85 3.15
C PRO A 101 6.43 18.34 2.97
N VAL A 102 7.17 17.93 1.95
CA VAL A 102 7.48 16.52 1.67
C VAL A 102 8.51 16.01 2.68
N ILE A 103 9.58 16.78 2.92
CA ILE A 103 10.62 16.41 3.89
C ILE A 103 10.03 16.37 5.31
N ASN A 104 9.22 17.36 5.68
CA ASN A 104 8.53 17.36 6.98
C ASN A 104 7.58 16.16 7.10
N GLY A 105 6.86 15.81 6.03
CA GLY A 105 6.00 14.63 5.97
C GLY A 105 6.77 13.33 6.23
N TYR A 106 7.94 13.16 5.63
CA TYR A 106 8.80 12.00 5.89
C TYR A 106 9.27 11.95 7.35
N TYR A 107 9.74 13.08 7.90
CA TYR A 107 10.17 13.16 9.29
C TYR A 107 9.06 12.73 10.28
N LEU A 108 7.86 13.30 10.15
CA LEU A 108 6.72 12.98 11.01
C LEU A 108 6.26 11.53 10.86
N THR A 109 6.26 11.02 9.62
CA THR A 109 5.91 9.61 9.34
C THR A 109 6.90 8.65 10.01
N THR A 110 8.21 8.93 9.89
CA THR A 110 9.26 8.10 10.50
C THR A 110 9.18 8.14 12.03
N LEU A 111 8.89 9.30 12.63
CA LEU A 111 8.65 9.40 14.08
C LEU A 111 7.48 8.52 14.52
N GLY A 112 6.34 8.59 13.83
CA GLY A 112 5.17 7.76 14.14
C GLY A 112 5.46 6.26 14.02
N GLN A 113 6.24 5.85 13.02
CA GLN A 113 6.69 4.46 12.86
C GLN A 113 7.62 4.01 14.00
N ARG A 114 8.51 4.89 14.48
CA ARG A 114 9.39 4.60 15.61
C ARG A 114 8.60 4.33 16.88
N GLU A 115 7.65 5.19 17.20
CA GLU A 115 6.78 5.02 18.37
C GLU A 115 5.94 3.75 18.28
N ALA A 116 5.38 3.45 17.10
CA ALA A 116 4.66 2.20 16.87
C ALA A 116 5.55 0.97 17.10
N THR A 117 6.79 1.01 16.62
CA THR A 117 7.78 -0.07 16.80
C THR A 117 8.13 -0.27 18.27
N ILE A 118 8.26 0.82 19.05
CA ILE A 118 8.48 0.73 20.51
C ILE A 118 7.28 0.06 21.19
N ARG A 119 6.05 0.41 20.83
CA ARG A 119 4.86 -0.24 21.37
C ARG A 119 4.84 -1.73 21.06
N GLN A 120 5.19 -2.11 19.82
CA GLN A 120 5.27 -3.51 19.39
C GLN A 120 6.37 -4.28 20.15
N LEU A 121 7.56 -3.69 20.29
CA LEU A 121 8.66 -4.26 21.09
C LEU A 121 8.19 -4.53 22.52
N ASN A 122 7.56 -3.54 23.17
CA ASN A 122 7.03 -3.70 24.52
C ASN A 122 6.02 -4.84 24.58
N THR A 123 5.12 -4.99 23.60
CA THR A 123 4.16 -6.11 23.56
C THR A 123 4.81 -7.48 23.33
N ALA A 124 5.89 -7.55 22.55
CA ALA A 124 6.59 -8.79 22.23
C ALA A 124 7.52 -9.29 23.34
N LEU A 125 7.96 -8.41 24.27
CA LEU A 125 8.73 -8.83 25.44
C LEU A 125 7.82 -9.59 26.44
N PRO A 126 8.21 -10.80 26.90
CA PRO A 126 7.57 -11.51 28.00
C PRO A 126 7.47 -10.62 29.25
N ALA A 127 6.37 -10.73 30.01
CA ALA A 127 6.14 -9.92 31.22
C ALA A 127 7.31 -9.97 32.22
N SER A 128 8.02 -11.10 32.28
CA SER A 128 9.21 -11.32 33.12
C SER A 128 10.46 -10.53 32.71
N LEU A 129 10.54 -10.02 31.47
CA LEU A 129 11.62 -9.13 31.02
C LEU A 129 11.27 -7.63 31.15
N ARG A 130 9.99 -7.29 31.36
CA ARG A 130 9.54 -5.90 31.55
C ARG A 130 9.85 -5.35 32.94
N LEU A 131 10.01 -6.23 33.94
CA LEU A 131 10.30 -5.85 35.33
C LEU A 131 11.76 -5.44 35.56
N ASN A 132 12.64 -5.61 34.58
CA ASN A 132 14.08 -5.46 34.78
C ASN A 132 14.72 -4.26 34.04
N SER A 133 13.90 -3.37 33.48
CA SER A 133 14.36 -2.10 32.89
C SER A 133 13.84 -0.93 33.71
N PHE A 134 14.57 -0.59 34.78
CA PHE A 134 14.55 0.70 35.46
C PHE A 134 15.98 1.25 35.49
#